data_AF-A0A1D7YV04-F1
#
_entry.id   AF-A0A1D7YV04-F1
#
_cell.length_a   1.000
_cell.length_b   1.000
_cell.length_c   1.000
_cell.angle_alpha   90.00
_cell.angle_beta   90.00
_cell.angle_gamma   90.00
#
_symmetry.space_group_name_H-M   'P 1'
#
loop_
_entity.id
_entity.type
_entity.pdbx_description
1 polymer ?
#
loop_
_entity_poly.entity_id
_entity_poly.type
_entity_poly.pdbx_seq_one_letter_code
_entity_poly.pdbx_strand_id
1 'polypeptide(L)'
;MKTSDAIQLRIDEIKPKDFQGDILDKYEENSKGFQWQIAVLDMFENDISHEIYRKWQEILKLRENYECKGCATCCNLACSEFSPDELKKRAANGDKFAKQFTSIFIPYNSREEARKIYPEYLNLLDETIDEDVYFYHCPKLNDCKKCSDYKNRPQICRDFPDNPLCILPKSCGFYEWREYAQPIAMMLHSMVEIIDYYKEKINLAQK
;
A
#
# COMPACT_ATOMS: atom_id res chain seq x y z
N MET A 1 3.38 -3.16 21.71
CA MET A 1 4.53 -2.23 21.61
C MET A 1 4.30 -1.39 20.37
N LYS A 2 4.43 -0.05 20.45
CA LYS A 2 4.25 0.78 19.25
C LYS A 2 5.44 0.59 18.31
N THR A 3 5.24 0.79 17.01
CA THR A 3 6.32 0.69 16.02
C THR A 3 7.50 1.61 16.34
N SER A 4 7.22 2.82 16.83
CA SER A 4 8.24 3.77 17.30
C SER A 4 9.12 3.21 18.40
N ASP A 5 8.52 2.55 19.39
CA ASP A 5 9.24 2.02 20.55
C ASP A 5 10.16 0.86 20.12
N ALA A 6 9.72 0.05 19.14
CA ALA A 6 10.51 -1.03 18.58
C ALA A 6 11.74 -0.52 17.83
N ILE A 7 11.58 0.53 17.00
CA ILE A 7 12.70 1.14 16.28
C ILE A 7 13.66 1.82 17.25
N GLN A 8 13.14 2.56 18.24
CA GLN A 8 13.98 3.19 19.26
C GLN A 8 14.80 2.16 20.05
N LEU A 9 14.19 1.03 20.43
CA LEU A 9 14.91 -0.06 21.10
C LEU A 9 16.08 -0.56 20.25
N ARG A 10 15.88 -0.77 18.95
CA ARG A 10 16.95 -1.20 18.03
C ARG A 10 18.09 -0.17 17.93
N ILE A 11 17.77 1.12 17.96
CA ILE A 11 18.75 2.21 17.99
C ILE A 11 19.56 2.17 19.30
N ASP A 12 18.87 1.99 20.42
CA ASP A 12 19.48 1.98 21.75
C ASP A 12 20.37 0.75 21.99
N GLU A 13 20.02 -0.41 21.40
CA GLU A 13 20.79 -1.66 21.48
C GLU A 13 22.20 -1.53 20.90
N ILE A 14 22.37 -0.68 19.88
CA ILE A 14 23.67 -0.43 19.23
C ILE A 14 24.36 0.85 19.73
N LYS A 15 23.78 1.52 20.73
CA LYS A 15 24.39 2.68 21.37
C LYS A 15 25.65 2.27 22.15
N PRO A 16 26.77 3.01 22.04
CA PRO A 16 27.95 2.72 22.84
C PRO A 16 27.66 2.87 24.35
N LYS A 17 28.03 1.85 25.15
CA LYS A 17 27.67 1.74 26.58
C LYS A 17 28.08 2.94 27.46
N ASP A 18 29.19 3.59 27.13
CA ASP A 18 29.74 4.72 27.90
C ASP A 18 29.56 6.06 27.16
N PHE A 19 28.51 6.19 26.36
CA PHE A 19 28.24 7.38 25.58
C PHE A 19 26.96 8.08 26.02
N GLN A 20 27.06 9.39 26.27
CA GLN A 20 25.94 10.26 26.58
C GLN A 20 25.62 11.13 25.36
N GLY A 21 24.34 11.23 25.01
CA GLY A 21 23.86 11.94 23.83
C GLY A 21 22.62 11.29 23.22
N ASP A 22 21.92 12.02 22.37
CA ASP A 22 20.77 11.57 21.57
C ASP A 22 21.23 11.17 20.16
N ILE A 23 20.51 10.25 19.50
CA ILE A 23 20.86 9.81 18.14
C ILE A 23 20.77 10.95 17.11
N LEU A 24 19.93 11.95 17.38
CA LEU A 24 19.68 13.10 16.50
C LEU A 24 20.58 14.31 16.81
N ASP A 25 21.46 14.23 17.81
CA ASP A 25 22.41 15.30 18.13
C ASP A 25 23.47 15.48 17.02
N LYS A 26 24.05 16.67 16.94
CA LYS A 26 25.19 16.95 16.06
C LYS A 26 26.49 16.50 16.72
N TYR A 27 27.25 15.69 16.00
CA TYR A 27 28.52 15.14 16.46
C TYR A 27 29.67 15.50 15.53
N GLU A 28 30.87 15.65 16.10
CA GLU A 28 32.09 15.80 15.31
C GLU A 28 32.37 14.54 14.50
N GLU A 29 32.92 14.72 13.31
CA GLU A 29 33.28 13.62 12.42
C GLU A 29 34.22 12.64 13.14
N ASN A 30 33.99 11.34 12.95
CA ASN A 30 34.72 10.25 13.61
C ASN A 30 34.58 10.15 15.14
N SER A 31 33.76 10.99 15.79
CA SER A 31 33.43 10.80 17.21
C SER A 31 32.59 9.54 17.47
N LYS A 32 32.47 9.13 18.73
CA LYS A 32 31.62 7.99 19.12
C LYS A 32 30.16 8.17 18.70
N GLY A 33 29.61 9.38 18.83
CA GLY A 33 28.24 9.70 18.42
C GLY A 33 28.07 9.63 16.90
N PHE A 34 29.06 10.12 16.14
CA PHE A 34 29.07 10.01 14.68
C PHE A 34 29.14 8.55 14.22
N GLN A 35 30.00 7.73 14.83
CA GLN A 35 30.09 6.29 14.53
C GLN A 35 28.79 5.54 14.87
N TRP A 36 28.11 5.91 15.96
CA TRP A 36 26.79 5.37 16.30
C TRP A 36 25.74 5.74 15.25
N GLN A 37 25.72 6.99 14.78
CA GLN A 37 24.84 7.42 13.69
C GLN A 37 25.08 6.62 12.40
N ILE A 38 26.33 6.38 12.02
CA ILE A 38 26.67 5.54 10.86
C ILE A 38 26.18 4.10 11.05
N ALA A 39 26.37 3.53 12.24
CA ALA A 39 25.90 2.17 12.55
C ALA A 39 24.37 2.06 12.51
N VAL A 40 23.64 3.09 12.97
CA VAL A 40 22.17 3.14 12.87
C VAL A 40 21.71 3.20 11.42
N LEU A 41 22.33 4.06 10.59
CA LEU A 41 22.01 4.14 9.16
C LEU A 41 22.27 2.80 8.46
N ASP A 42 23.39 2.14 8.77
CA ASP A 42 23.73 0.82 8.24
C ASP A 42 22.71 -0.25 8.66
N MET A 43 22.32 -0.29 9.94
CA MET A 43 21.28 -1.20 10.44
C MET A 43 19.93 -0.98 9.72
N PHE A 44 19.53 0.27 9.48
CA PHE A 44 18.31 0.56 8.73
C PHE A 44 18.38 0.04 7.30
N GLU A 45 19.51 0.20 6.62
CA GLU A 45 19.67 -0.17 5.22
C GLU A 45 19.89 -1.67 5.02
N ASN A 46 20.62 -2.33 5.91
CA ASN A 46 21.12 -3.69 5.69
C ASN A 46 20.47 -4.75 6.59
N ASP A 47 19.67 -4.34 7.59
CA ASP A 47 18.93 -5.26 8.45
C ASP A 47 17.42 -4.99 8.37
N ILE A 48 16.96 -3.84 8.87
CA ILE A 48 15.51 -3.60 8.99
C ILE A 48 14.82 -3.54 7.63
N SER A 49 15.46 -2.96 6.60
CA SER A 49 14.92 -2.96 5.23
C SER A 49 14.65 -4.38 4.69
N HIS A 50 15.55 -5.33 4.98
CA HIS A 50 15.44 -6.72 4.55
C HIS A 50 14.32 -7.43 5.31
N GLU A 51 14.14 -7.14 6.61
CA GLU A 51 13.03 -7.68 7.38
C GLU A 51 11.68 -7.17 6.86
N ILE A 52 11.58 -5.87 6.57
CA ILE A 52 10.39 -5.25 5.97
C ILE A 52 10.09 -5.91 4.62
N TYR A 53 11.09 -6.00 3.75
CA TYR A 53 10.94 -6.62 2.43
C TYR A 53 10.49 -8.09 2.54
N ARG A 54 11.13 -8.88 3.41
CA ARG A 54 10.75 -10.29 3.64
C ARG A 54 9.30 -10.39 4.09
N LYS A 55 8.88 -9.59 5.07
CA LYS A 55 7.50 -9.60 5.59
C LYS A 55 6.49 -9.17 4.52
N TRP A 56 6.86 -8.20 3.68
CA TRP A 56 6.05 -7.81 2.53
C TRP A 56 5.89 -8.97 1.53
N GLN A 57 6.96 -9.70 1.21
CA GLN A 57 6.87 -10.87 0.32
C GLN A 57 6.05 -12.01 0.93
N GLU A 58 6.11 -12.21 2.26
CA GLU A 58 5.28 -13.21 2.95
C GLU A 58 3.77 -12.92 2.79
N ILE A 59 3.35 -11.65 2.95
CA ILE A 59 1.92 -11.28 2.78
C ILE A 59 1.47 -11.40 1.32
N LEU A 60 2.34 -11.08 0.36
CA LEU A 60 2.04 -11.22 -1.07
C LEU A 60 1.95 -12.68 -1.48
N LYS A 61 2.84 -13.53 -0.94
CA LYS A 61 2.77 -14.97 -1.16
C LYS A 61 1.51 -15.59 -0.54
N LEU A 62 1.11 -15.13 0.64
CA LEU A 62 -0.13 -15.58 1.28
C LEU A 62 -1.37 -15.29 0.40
N ARG A 63 -1.35 -14.18 -0.35
CA ARG A 63 -2.41 -13.81 -1.30
C ARG A 63 -2.69 -14.91 -2.32
N GLU A 64 -1.68 -15.69 -2.71
CA GLU A 64 -1.80 -16.75 -3.73
C GLU A 64 -2.76 -17.88 -3.31
N ASN A 65 -3.05 -18.03 -2.01
CA ASN A 65 -4.02 -18.99 -1.49
C ASN A 65 -5.48 -18.53 -1.65
N TYR A 66 -5.70 -17.33 -2.21
CA TYR A 66 -7.01 -16.71 -2.37
C TYR A 66 -7.27 -16.43 -3.85
N GLU A 67 -8.53 -16.46 -4.23
CA GLU A 67 -8.93 -16.25 -5.62
C GLU A 67 -10.20 -15.43 -5.77
N CYS A 68 -10.38 -14.87 -6.96
CA CYS A 68 -11.61 -14.18 -7.31
C CYS A 68 -12.78 -15.18 -7.37
N LYS A 69 -13.68 -15.11 -6.39
CA LYS A 69 -14.91 -15.92 -6.35
C LYS A 69 -16.09 -15.34 -7.15
N GLY A 70 -15.85 -14.33 -8.00
CA GLY A 70 -16.90 -13.74 -8.84
C GLY A 70 -17.95 -12.94 -8.07
N CYS A 71 -17.56 -12.22 -7.00
CA CYS A 71 -18.47 -11.34 -6.26
C CYS A 71 -18.89 -10.07 -7.03
N ALA A 72 -18.29 -9.82 -8.19
CA ALA A 72 -18.48 -8.67 -9.07
C ALA A 72 -18.17 -7.29 -8.49
N THR A 73 -17.79 -7.13 -7.22
CA THR A 73 -17.53 -5.80 -6.64
C THR A 73 -16.50 -4.99 -7.43
N CYS A 74 -15.29 -5.51 -7.66
CA CYS A 74 -14.27 -4.79 -8.43
C CYS A 74 -14.60 -4.65 -9.92
N CYS A 75 -15.47 -5.51 -10.47
CA CYS A 75 -15.93 -5.41 -11.84
C CYS A 75 -17.01 -4.33 -11.99
N ASN A 76 -17.87 -4.16 -11.00
CA ASN A 76 -18.91 -3.14 -10.99
C ASN A 76 -18.40 -1.79 -10.49
N LEU A 77 -17.48 -1.77 -9.54
CA LEU A 77 -17.06 -0.56 -8.82
C LEU A 77 -15.55 -0.55 -8.63
N ALA A 78 -14.83 -0.56 -9.75
CA ALA A 78 -13.43 -0.18 -9.70
C ALA A 78 -13.35 1.29 -9.28
N CYS A 79 -12.54 1.56 -8.27
CA CYS A 79 -12.36 2.88 -7.67
C CYS A 79 -10.97 3.40 -8.04
N SER A 80 -10.85 4.68 -8.38
CA SER A 80 -9.57 5.34 -8.63
C SER A 80 -9.62 6.77 -8.09
N GLU A 81 -8.51 7.21 -7.50
CA GLU A 81 -8.25 8.63 -7.18
C GLU A 81 -8.13 9.49 -8.46
N PHE A 82 -7.85 8.87 -9.61
CA PHE A 82 -7.70 9.59 -10.87
C PHE A 82 -9.01 9.67 -11.65
N SER A 83 -9.27 10.87 -12.16
CA SER A 83 -10.40 11.11 -13.05
C SER A 83 -10.22 10.40 -14.39
N PRO A 84 -11.30 10.21 -15.18
CA PRO A 84 -11.20 9.55 -16.47
C PRO A 84 -10.24 10.26 -17.44
N ASP A 85 -10.20 11.59 -17.39
CA ASP A 85 -9.31 12.38 -18.23
C ASP A 85 -7.86 12.30 -17.76
N GLU A 86 -7.62 12.25 -16.45
CA GLU A 86 -6.29 12.06 -15.90
C GLU A 86 -5.74 10.66 -16.25
N LEU A 87 -6.55 9.61 -16.11
CA LEU A 87 -6.17 8.27 -16.52
C LEU A 87 -5.86 8.18 -18.02
N LYS A 88 -6.62 8.86 -18.88
CA LYS A 88 -6.32 8.92 -20.33
C LYS A 88 -4.99 9.62 -20.60
N LYS A 89 -4.72 10.74 -19.92
CA LYS A 89 -3.44 11.46 -20.05
C LYS A 89 -2.27 10.59 -19.59
N ARG A 90 -2.38 9.95 -18.44
CA ARG A 90 -1.37 9.01 -17.92
C ARG A 90 -1.13 7.86 -18.87
N ALA A 91 -2.20 7.26 -19.41
CA ALA A 91 -2.10 6.20 -20.40
C ALA A 91 -1.35 6.66 -21.67
N ALA A 92 -1.65 7.86 -22.17
CA ALA A 92 -0.95 8.45 -23.31
C ALA A 92 0.55 8.69 -23.00
N ASN A 93 0.88 9.04 -21.76
CA ASN A 93 2.24 9.26 -21.29
C ASN A 93 3.01 7.97 -20.96
N GLY A 94 2.44 6.79 -21.19
CA GLY A 94 3.14 5.52 -21.03
C GLY A 94 2.85 4.76 -19.74
N ASP A 95 1.99 5.28 -18.85
CA ASP A 95 1.62 4.62 -17.61
C ASP A 95 0.95 3.25 -17.90
N LYS A 96 1.56 2.17 -17.40
CA LYS A 96 1.10 0.80 -17.65
C LYS A 96 -0.22 0.49 -16.94
N PHE A 97 -0.41 1.00 -15.73
CA PHE A 97 -1.64 0.81 -14.98
C PHE A 97 -2.79 1.51 -15.70
N ALA A 98 -2.63 2.79 -16.01
CA ALA A 98 -3.65 3.60 -16.66
C ALA A 98 -4.02 3.04 -18.04
N LYS A 99 -3.03 2.58 -18.83
CA LYS A 99 -3.29 1.88 -20.11
C LYS A 99 -4.17 0.65 -19.93
N GLN A 100 -3.86 -0.23 -18.99
CA GLN A 100 -4.66 -1.43 -18.75
C GLN A 100 -6.03 -1.08 -18.18
N PHE A 101 -6.09 -0.18 -17.21
CA PHE A 101 -7.32 0.24 -16.56
C PHE A 101 -8.30 0.84 -17.57
N THR A 102 -7.88 1.84 -18.34
CA THR A 102 -8.72 2.51 -19.34
C THR A 102 -9.09 1.63 -20.53
N SER A 103 -8.36 0.55 -20.79
CA SER A 103 -8.71 -0.41 -21.84
C SER A 103 -9.94 -1.27 -21.53
N ILE A 104 -10.36 -1.30 -20.25
CA ILE A 104 -11.37 -2.24 -19.76
C ILE A 104 -12.46 -1.55 -18.97
N PHE A 105 -12.09 -0.60 -18.11
CA PHE A 105 -13.01 0.06 -17.22
C PHE A 105 -13.58 1.32 -17.87
N ILE A 106 -14.91 1.42 -17.84
CA ILE A 106 -15.70 2.54 -18.35
C ILE A 106 -16.17 3.36 -17.14
N PRO A 107 -15.99 4.69 -17.12
CA PRO A 107 -16.45 5.50 -16.01
C PRO A 107 -17.97 5.51 -15.92
N TYR A 108 -18.50 5.52 -14.70
CA TYR A 108 -19.89 5.92 -14.49
C TYR A 108 -20.09 7.40 -14.81
N ASN A 109 -21.33 7.77 -15.15
CA ASN A 109 -21.63 9.18 -15.42
C ASN A 109 -21.68 10.00 -14.13
N SER A 110 -22.00 9.37 -12.99
CA SER A 110 -21.99 10.02 -11.69
C SER A 110 -21.79 9.03 -10.53
N ARG A 111 -21.46 9.56 -9.34
CA ARG A 111 -21.35 8.79 -8.09
C ARG A 111 -22.69 8.16 -7.71
N GLU A 112 -23.81 8.81 -7.99
CA GLU A 112 -25.17 8.30 -7.73
C GLU A 112 -25.48 7.06 -8.56
N GLU A 113 -24.99 6.99 -9.80
CA GLU A 113 -25.12 5.80 -10.63
C GLU A 113 -24.39 4.61 -9.99
N ALA A 114 -23.14 4.82 -9.57
CA ALA A 114 -22.36 3.85 -8.81
C ALA A 114 -23.05 3.44 -7.49
N ARG A 115 -23.64 4.41 -6.77
CA ARG A 115 -24.35 4.19 -5.49
C ARG A 115 -25.54 3.26 -5.64
N LYS A 116 -26.28 3.35 -6.74
CA LYS A 116 -27.42 2.46 -7.03
C LYS A 116 -27.00 0.99 -7.19
N ILE A 117 -25.76 0.75 -7.61
CA ILE A 117 -25.23 -0.60 -7.83
C ILE A 117 -24.76 -1.25 -6.53
N TYR A 118 -24.09 -0.49 -5.66
CA TYR A 118 -23.55 -1.04 -4.41
C TYR A 118 -23.50 0.02 -3.28
N PRO A 119 -24.66 0.34 -2.69
CA PRO A 119 -24.77 1.43 -1.70
C PRO A 119 -23.91 1.17 -0.45
N GLU A 120 -23.86 -0.08 0.00
CA GLU A 120 -23.06 -0.47 1.18
C GLU A 120 -21.56 -0.20 1.00
N TYR A 121 -21.03 -0.43 -0.20
CA TYR A 121 -19.61 -0.20 -0.48
C TYR A 121 -19.30 1.29 -0.57
N LEU A 122 -20.19 2.09 -1.18
CA LEU A 122 -19.99 3.54 -1.20
C LEU A 122 -20.11 4.16 0.20
N ASN A 123 -21.00 3.67 1.06
CA ASN A 123 -21.07 4.13 2.45
C ASN A 123 -19.77 3.81 3.20
N LEU A 124 -19.21 2.60 3.02
CA LEU A 124 -17.92 2.23 3.58
C LEU A 124 -16.79 3.14 3.07
N LEU A 125 -16.79 3.50 1.79
CA LEU A 125 -15.83 4.44 1.22
C LEU A 125 -16.01 5.85 1.79
N ASP A 126 -17.25 6.35 1.89
CA ASP A 126 -17.59 7.67 2.45
C ASP A 126 -17.12 7.79 3.93
N GLU A 127 -17.13 6.68 4.69
CA GLU A 127 -16.67 6.63 6.08
C GLU A 127 -15.14 6.50 6.21
N THR A 128 -14.44 6.09 5.15
CA THR A 128 -13.01 5.73 5.21
C THR A 128 -12.09 6.71 4.47
N ILE A 129 -12.60 7.39 3.44
CA ILE A 129 -11.79 8.23 2.53
C ILE A 129 -12.41 9.63 2.46
N ASP A 130 -11.61 10.66 2.77
CA ASP A 130 -12.01 12.07 2.69
C ASP A 130 -11.82 12.69 1.28
N GLU A 131 -11.17 11.96 0.37
CA GLU A 131 -10.84 12.41 -0.99
C GLU A 131 -11.88 12.00 -2.04
N ASP A 132 -12.01 12.83 -3.08
CA ASP A 132 -12.87 12.54 -4.23
C ASP A 132 -12.33 11.35 -5.03
N VAL A 133 -13.16 10.31 -5.14
CA VAL A 133 -12.85 9.12 -5.93
C VAL A 133 -13.82 8.93 -7.10
N TYR A 134 -13.29 8.40 -8.19
CA TYR A 134 -14.02 8.13 -9.43
C TYR A 134 -14.32 6.63 -9.55
N PHE A 135 -15.53 6.32 -10.02
CA PHE A 135 -16.01 4.95 -10.15
C PHE A 135 -16.11 4.52 -11.59
N TYR A 136 -15.75 3.26 -11.83
CA TYR A 136 -15.74 2.64 -13.14
C TYR A 136 -16.31 1.22 -13.08
N HIS A 137 -16.84 0.77 -14.20
CA HIS A 137 -17.38 -0.57 -14.38
C HIS A 137 -16.75 -1.29 -15.57
N CYS A 138 -16.75 -2.61 -15.52
CA CYS A 138 -16.25 -3.49 -16.56
C CYS A 138 -17.44 -4.01 -17.40
N PRO A 139 -17.46 -3.77 -18.72
CA PRO A 139 -18.55 -4.22 -19.59
C PRO A 139 -18.50 -5.74 -19.84
N LYS A 140 -17.44 -6.43 -19.40
CA LYS A 140 -17.28 -7.88 -19.54
C LYS A 140 -17.96 -8.67 -18.41
N LEU A 141 -18.73 -8.02 -17.53
CA LEU A 141 -19.53 -8.72 -16.52
C LEU A 141 -20.83 -9.22 -17.15
N ASN A 142 -21.11 -10.52 -17.04
CA ASN A 142 -22.35 -11.11 -17.52
C ASN A 142 -23.49 -11.05 -16.48
N ASP A 143 -24.70 -11.45 -16.89
CA ASP A 143 -25.89 -11.46 -16.03
C ASP A 143 -25.73 -12.34 -14.77
N CYS A 144 -24.84 -13.32 -14.81
CA CYS A 144 -24.49 -14.17 -13.67
C CYS A 144 -23.42 -13.55 -12.75
N LYS A 145 -23.09 -12.26 -12.90
CA LYS A 145 -22.06 -11.54 -12.14
C LYS A 145 -20.65 -12.14 -12.27
N LYS A 146 -20.38 -12.82 -13.39
CA LYS A 146 -19.06 -13.39 -13.71
C LYS A 146 -18.45 -12.69 -14.91
N CYS A 147 -17.13 -12.67 -14.97
CA CYS A 147 -16.42 -12.17 -16.14
C CYS A 147 -16.64 -13.13 -17.32
N SER A 148 -17.19 -12.61 -18.42
CA SER A 148 -17.43 -13.36 -19.67
C SER A 148 -16.13 -13.79 -20.36
N ASP A 149 -15.01 -13.15 -20.03
CA ASP A 149 -13.69 -13.37 -20.62
C ASP A 149 -12.64 -13.67 -19.54
N TYR A 150 -13.00 -14.48 -18.54
CA TYR A 150 -12.16 -14.70 -17.36
C TYR A 150 -10.76 -15.20 -17.71
N LYS A 151 -10.62 -16.09 -18.70
CA LYS A 151 -9.31 -16.67 -19.10
C LYS A 151 -8.37 -15.64 -19.73
N ASN A 152 -8.88 -14.63 -20.44
CA ASN A 152 -8.07 -13.60 -21.11
C ASN A 152 -8.11 -12.26 -20.36
N ARG A 153 -8.55 -12.26 -19.10
CA ARG A 153 -8.53 -11.05 -18.27
C ARG A 153 -7.12 -10.42 -18.22
N PRO A 154 -7.02 -9.08 -18.20
CA PRO A 154 -5.75 -8.36 -18.17
C PRO A 154 -4.98 -8.65 -16.88
N GLN A 155 -3.72 -8.23 -16.84
CA GLN A 155 -2.88 -8.40 -15.65
C GLN A 155 -3.45 -7.64 -14.44
N ILE A 156 -3.96 -6.41 -14.63
CA ILE A 156 -4.61 -5.64 -13.55
C ILE A 156 -5.76 -6.39 -12.86
N CYS A 157 -6.51 -7.24 -13.59
CA CYS A 157 -7.58 -8.06 -13.01
C CYS A 157 -7.07 -9.37 -12.37
N ARG A 158 -5.87 -9.85 -12.74
CA ARG A 158 -5.24 -11.04 -12.13
C ARG A 158 -4.56 -10.69 -10.83
N ASP A 159 -3.93 -9.52 -10.80
CA ASP A 159 -3.16 -9.04 -9.66
C ASP A 159 -4.04 -8.37 -8.61
N PHE A 160 -5.26 -7.96 -8.96
CA PHE A 160 -6.20 -7.41 -7.98
C PHE A 160 -6.60 -8.45 -6.91
N PRO A 161 -6.64 -8.07 -5.61
CA PRO A 161 -6.07 -6.85 -5.03
C PRO A 161 -4.53 -6.95 -4.99
N ASP A 162 -3.84 -5.90 -5.43
CA ASP A 162 -2.37 -5.89 -5.51
C ASP A 162 -1.69 -5.41 -4.21
N ASN A 163 -2.47 -4.84 -3.29
CA ASN A 163 -2.05 -4.44 -1.96
C ASN A 163 -3.16 -4.75 -0.93
N PRO A 164 -2.80 -5.03 0.34
CA PRO A 164 -3.76 -5.37 1.39
C PRO A 164 -4.44 -4.15 2.02
N LEU A 165 -4.11 -2.92 1.60
CA LEU A 165 -4.77 -1.71 2.07
C LEU A 165 -6.05 -1.40 1.26
N CYS A 166 -6.26 -2.08 0.13
CA CYS A 166 -7.51 -2.03 -0.61
C CYS A 166 -8.72 -2.33 0.31
N ILE A 167 -9.75 -1.50 0.20
CA ILE A 167 -11.02 -1.72 0.88
C ILE A 167 -11.77 -2.81 0.10
N LEU A 168 -12.08 -3.91 0.78
CA LEU A 168 -12.78 -5.06 0.19
C LEU A 168 -14.04 -5.36 1.01
N PRO A 169 -15.19 -5.65 0.38
CA PRO A 169 -16.36 -6.10 1.11
C PRO A 169 -16.13 -7.52 1.65
N LYS A 170 -16.86 -7.91 2.70
CA LYS A 170 -16.87 -9.27 3.28
C LYS A 170 -17.21 -10.35 2.25
N SER A 171 -17.95 -9.98 1.22
CA SER A 171 -18.30 -10.84 0.08
C SER A 171 -17.14 -11.07 -0.90
N CYS A 172 -15.98 -10.43 -0.74
CA CYS A 172 -14.81 -10.62 -1.61
C CYS A 172 -14.10 -11.96 -1.32
N GLY A 173 -13.51 -12.58 -2.35
CA GLY A 173 -12.71 -13.80 -2.20
C GLY A 173 -11.37 -13.57 -1.48
N PHE A 174 -10.90 -12.32 -1.48
CA PHE A 174 -9.65 -11.90 -0.84
C PHE A 174 -9.87 -11.20 0.51
N TYR A 175 -11.10 -11.18 1.04
CA TYR A 175 -11.41 -10.45 2.27
C TYR A 175 -10.59 -10.96 3.46
N GLU A 176 -10.55 -12.27 3.68
CA GLU A 176 -9.81 -12.86 4.81
C GLU A 176 -8.30 -12.62 4.72
N TRP A 177 -7.74 -12.71 3.50
CA TRP A 177 -6.35 -12.32 3.26
C TRP A 177 -6.10 -10.87 3.67
N ARG A 178 -6.98 -9.97 3.23
CA ARG A 178 -6.89 -8.55 3.54
C ARG A 178 -6.97 -8.30 5.04
N GLU A 179 -7.92 -8.90 5.75
CA GLU A 179 -8.06 -8.72 7.21
C GLU A 179 -6.80 -9.15 7.96
N TYR A 180 -6.16 -10.23 7.52
CA TYR A 180 -4.90 -10.69 8.11
C TYR A 180 -3.72 -9.77 7.74
N ALA A 181 -3.59 -9.42 6.47
CA ALA A 181 -2.43 -8.72 5.92
C ALA A 181 -2.45 -7.21 6.20
N GLN A 182 -3.63 -6.59 6.33
CA GLN A 182 -3.78 -5.14 6.53
C GLN A 182 -3.01 -4.62 7.75
N PRO A 183 -3.20 -5.15 8.99
CA PRO A 183 -2.47 -4.63 10.15
C PRO A 183 -0.95 -4.80 10.02
N ILE A 184 -0.49 -5.87 9.37
CA ILE A 184 0.93 -6.09 9.08
C ILE A 184 1.43 -5.03 8.10
N ALA A 185 0.72 -4.80 6.99
CA ALA A 185 1.08 -3.78 6.01
C ALA A 185 1.12 -2.38 6.63
N MET A 186 0.12 -2.00 7.43
CA MET A 186 0.11 -0.73 8.14
C MET A 186 1.32 -0.58 9.06
N MET A 187 1.66 -1.62 9.83
CA MET A 187 2.85 -1.63 10.66
C MET A 187 4.13 -1.44 9.83
N LEU A 188 4.28 -2.15 8.70
CA LEU A 188 5.43 -2.02 7.80
C LEU A 188 5.53 -0.60 7.21
N HIS A 189 4.42 0.00 6.78
CA HIS A 189 4.39 1.39 6.31
C HIS A 189 4.85 2.36 7.39
N SER A 190 4.32 2.22 8.62
CA SER A 190 4.78 3.04 9.75
C SER A 190 6.27 2.84 10.06
N MET A 191 6.81 1.63 9.91
CA MET A 191 8.25 1.38 10.09
C MET A 191 9.07 2.18 9.07
N VAL A 192 8.67 2.14 7.79
CA VAL A 192 9.34 2.88 6.72
C VAL A 192 9.33 4.38 7.02
N GLU A 193 8.18 4.95 7.37
CA GLU A 193 8.06 6.39 7.68
C GLU A 193 8.94 6.82 8.86
N ILE A 194 8.96 6.01 9.93
CA ILE A 194 9.80 6.29 11.11
C ILE A 194 11.28 6.21 10.75
N ILE A 195 11.68 5.18 9.99
CA ILE A 195 13.07 5.01 9.54
C ILE A 195 13.49 6.19 8.65
N ASP A 196 12.65 6.59 7.70
CA ASP A 196 12.93 7.72 6.81
C ASP A 196 13.08 9.03 7.60
N TYR A 197 12.25 9.24 8.63
CA TYR A 197 12.43 10.35 9.56
C TYR A 197 13.80 10.33 10.24
N TYR A 198 14.22 9.21 10.82
CA TYR A 198 15.55 9.13 11.45
C TYR A 198 16.67 9.31 10.42
N LYS A 199 16.58 8.69 9.24
CA LYS A 199 17.57 8.85 8.16
C LYS A 199 17.71 10.32 7.76
N GLU A 200 16.61 11.03 7.57
CA GLU A 200 16.63 12.46 7.26
C GLU A 200 17.32 13.26 8.36
N LYS A 201 16.93 13.07 9.62
CA LYS A 201 17.45 13.85 10.76
C LYS A 201 18.92 13.56 11.05
N ILE A 202 19.35 12.31 10.99
CA ILE A 202 20.77 11.94 11.15
C ILE A 202 21.61 12.57 10.03
N ASN A 203 21.17 12.45 8.77
CA ASN A 203 21.90 13.04 7.64
C ASN A 203 21.97 14.57 7.72
N LEU A 204 20.98 15.22 8.33
CA LEU A 204 21.03 16.66 8.60
C LEU A 204 22.00 17.00 9.74
N ALA A 205 22.05 16.19 10.81
CA ALA A 205 22.96 16.39 11.94
C ALA A 205 24.44 16.18 11.56
N GLN A 206 24.71 15.39 10.52
CA GLN A 206 26.05 15.14 9.99
C GLN A 206 26.57 16.25 9.05
N LYS A 207 25.72 17.19 8.63
CA LYS A 207 26.12 18.40 7.87
C LYS A 207 26.52 19.51 8.84
#